data_AF-A0A134CI37-F1
#
_entry.id   AF-A0A134CI37-F1
#
_cell.length_a   1.000
_cell.length_b   1.000
_cell.length_c   1.000
_cell.angle_alpha   90.00
_cell.angle_beta   90.00
_cell.angle_gamma   90.00
#
_symmetry.space_group_name_H-M   'P 1'
#
loop_
_entity.id
_entity.type
_entity.pdbx_description
1 polymer ?
#
loop_
_entity_poly.entity_id
_entity_poly.type
_entity_poly.pdbx_seq_one_letter_code
_entity_poly.pdbx_strand_id
1 'polypeptide(L)'
;MEEMDTKAKAETLEQKILEVLREKIGVDIGEEFDVYKKGNMLWRCKFEGNGFFCKGYYEFQKAEVWKNIIANFHEYTFKRKPFIPEYEEEYFFLSWKYDENNNIEFSVLHNIWVDDIVDYGTLALGNVFRSKEEAFGNKNKLAEKLEKLRKGEV
;
A
#
# COMPACT_ATOMS: atom_id res chain seq x y z
N MET A 1 6.56 8.94 -35.14
CA MET A 1 6.94 7.63 -34.59
C MET A 1 7.97 7.94 -33.52
N GLU A 2 7.50 8.25 -32.30
CA GLU A 2 8.38 8.54 -31.16
C GLU A 2 8.84 7.21 -30.56
N GLU A 3 10.14 6.97 -30.60
CA GLU A 3 10.79 5.90 -29.86
C GLU A 3 10.67 6.21 -28.37
N MET A 4 9.79 5.48 -27.66
CA MET A 4 9.81 5.42 -26.21
C MET A 4 11.08 4.67 -25.78
N ASP A 5 12.06 5.43 -25.32
CA ASP A 5 13.28 4.98 -24.65
C ASP A 5 12.92 4.31 -23.31
N THR A 6 12.48 3.04 -23.35
CA THR A 6 12.33 2.21 -22.14
C THR A 6 13.70 1.74 -21.67
N LYS A 7 14.43 2.65 -21.05
CA LYS A 7 15.64 2.32 -20.30
C LYS A 7 15.24 1.64 -18.99
N ALA A 8 15.18 0.31 -19.00
CA ALA A 8 15.05 -0.50 -17.80
C ALA A 8 16.22 -0.16 -16.86
N LYS A 9 15.97 0.67 -15.83
CA LYS A 9 16.96 0.91 -14.76
C LYS A 9 17.14 -0.40 -14.00
N ALA A 10 18.35 -0.92 -14.00
CA ALA A 10 18.71 -2.09 -13.21
C ALA A 10 18.34 -1.84 -11.73
N GLU A 11 17.55 -2.74 -11.15
CA GLU A 11 17.20 -2.70 -9.74
C GLU A 11 18.45 -2.91 -8.87
N THR A 12 18.63 -2.02 -7.90
CA THR A 12 19.69 -2.11 -6.90
C THR A 12 19.36 -3.18 -5.85
N LEU A 13 20.39 -3.69 -5.17
CA LEU A 13 20.20 -4.63 -4.06
C LEU A 13 19.34 -4.04 -2.93
N GLU A 14 19.47 -2.74 -2.66
CA GLU A 14 18.65 -2.02 -1.67
C GLU A 14 17.16 -2.11 -2.03
N GLN A 15 16.80 -1.89 -3.30
CA GLN A 15 15.41 -1.97 -3.75
C GLN A 15 14.82 -3.37 -3.53
N LYS A 16 15.56 -4.42 -3.91
CA LYS A 16 15.12 -5.81 -3.71
C LYS A 16 14.93 -6.14 -2.23
N ILE A 17 15.80 -5.63 -1.37
CA ILE A 17 15.69 -5.82 0.08
C ILE A 17 14.43 -5.13 0.62
N LEU A 18 14.18 -3.89 0.21
CA LEU A 18 13.00 -3.13 0.66
C LEU A 18 11.70 -3.76 0.15
N GLU A 19 11.68 -4.28 -1.06
CA GLU A 19 10.54 -5.02 -1.61
C GLU A 19 10.21 -6.26 -0.78
N VAL A 20 11.21 -7.11 -0.50
CA VAL A 20 11.05 -8.30 0.35
C VAL A 20 10.61 -7.91 1.76
N LEU A 21 11.19 -6.85 2.34
CA LEU A 21 10.82 -6.38 3.67
C LEU A 21 9.35 -5.93 3.71
N ARG A 22 8.92 -5.15 2.72
CA ARG A 22 7.54 -4.68 2.56
C ARG A 22 6.56 -5.85 2.48
N GLU A 23 6.86 -6.85 1.65
CA GLU A 23 6.04 -8.05 1.52
C GLU A 23 5.97 -8.85 2.82
N LYS A 24 7.08 -8.98 3.55
CA LYS A 24 7.11 -9.68 4.84
C LYS A 24 6.34 -8.95 5.94
N ILE A 25 6.35 -7.63 5.94
CA ILE A 25 5.51 -6.83 6.85
C ILE A 25 4.04 -6.89 6.42
N GLY A 26 3.78 -7.09 5.13
CA GLY A 26 2.45 -7.18 4.56
C GLY A 26 1.79 -5.80 4.36
N VAL A 27 2.58 -4.77 4.05
CA VAL A 27 2.10 -3.39 3.81
C VAL A 27 2.18 -3.02 2.33
N ASP A 28 1.32 -2.11 1.90
CA ASP A 28 1.31 -1.58 0.55
C ASP A 28 2.21 -0.34 0.40
N ILE A 29 2.59 0.00 -0.83
CA ILE A 29 3.29 1.26 -1.11
C ILE A 29 2.32 2.39 -0.76
N GLY A 30 2.79 3.40 -0.04
CA GLY A 30 1.96 4.51 0.46
C GLY A 30 1.35 4.25 1.83
N GLU A 31 1.18 2.98 2.23
CA GLU A 31 0.56 2.60 3.48
C GLU A 31 1.48 2.87 4.69
N GLU A 32 0.91 3.49 5.71
CA GLU A 32 1.60 3.72 6.98
C GLU A 32 1.55 2.47 7.86
N PHE A 33 2.60 2.24 8.64
CA PHE A 33 2.63 1.19 9.65
C PHE A 33 3.47 1.61 10.86
N ASP A 34 3.06 1.13 12.02
CA ASP A 34 3.74 1.35 13.28
C ASP A 34 4.67 0.18 13.58
N VAL A 35 5.92 0.49 13.94
CA VAL A 35 6.96 -0.46 14.32
C VAL A 35 7.12 -0.44 15.84
N TYR A 36 7.01 -1.61 16.46
CA TYR A 36 7.09 -1.77 17.90
C TYR A 36 8.23 -2.69 18.30
N LYS A 37 8.88 -2.40 19.43
CA LYS A 37 9.85 -3.30 20.08
C LYS A 37 9.52 -3.42 21.55
N LYS A 38 9.36 -4.65 22.04
CA LYS A 38 8.96 -4.93 23.44
C LYS A 38 7.73 -4.12 23.88
N GLY A 39 6.73 -4.00 22.99
CA GLY A 39 5.48 -3.28 23.24
C GLY A 39 5.54 -1.74 23.09
N ASN A 40 6.72 -1.15 22.93
CA ASN A 40 6.85 0.30 22.74
C ASN A 40 6.84 0.64 21.25
N MET A 41 5.98 1.59 20.86
CA MET A 41 5.99 2.14 19.50
C MET A 41 7.25 2.98 19.33
N LEU A 42 8.09 2.60 18.36
CA LEU A 42 9.36 3.28 18.10
C LEU A 42 9.25 4.22 16.91
N TRP A 43 8.65 3.76 15.83
CA TRP A 43 8.58 4.50 14.58
C TRP A 43 7.23 4.28 13.90
N ARG A 44 6.74 5.33 13.24
CA ARG A 44 5.72 5.24 12.21
C ARG A 44 6.41 5.37 10.86
N CYS A 45 6.26 4.39 9.99
CA CYS A 45 6.97 4.33 8.72
C CYS A 45 6.02 4.02 7.56
N LYS A 46 6.49 4.24 6.32
CA LYS A 46 5.81 3.87 5.08
C LYS A 46 6.85 3.53 4.01
N PHE A 47 6.44 2.75 3.02
CA PHE A 47 7.22 2.55 1.80
C PHE A 47 6.68 3.50 0.73
N GLU A 48 7.55 4.22 0.03
CA GLU A 48 7.12 5.15 -1.03
C GLU A 48 8.07 5.05 -2.22
N GLY A 49 7.51 4.67 -3.38
CA GLY A 49 8.30 4.25 -4.54
C GLY A 49 9.32 3.17 -4.16
N ASN A 50 10.60 3.51 -4.27
CA ASN A 50 11.74 2.64 -3.97
C ASN A 50 12.41 2.93 -2.62
N GLY A 51 11.76 3.68 -1.75
CA GLY A 51 12.34 4.14 -0.49
C GLY A 51 11.56 3.70 0.75
N PHE A 52 12.26 3.74 1.87
CA PHE A 52 11.72 3.54 3.20
C PHE A 52 11.74 4.87 3.94
N PHE A 53 10.59 5.26 4.49
CA PHE A 53 10.41 6.56 5.12
C PHE A 53 9.86 6.38 6.53
N CYS A 54 10.30 7.20 7.48
CA CYS A 54 9.68 7.26 8.80
C CYS A 54 9.29 8.69 9.14
N LYS A 55 8.23 8.81 9.93
CA LYS A 55 7.64 10.06 10.36
C LYS A 55 8.56 10.72 11.38
N GLY A 56 9.08 11.89 11.03
CA GLY A 56 9.73 12.80 11.96
C GLY A 56 8.70 13.68 12.68
N TYR A 57 9.13 14.84 13.16
CA TYR A 57 8.24 15.78 13.86
C TYR A 57 7.12 16.35 12.96
N TYR A 58 7.42 16.62 11.69
CA TYR A 58 6.50 17.31 10.78
C TYR A 58 6.09 16.43 9.58
N GLU A 59 7.04 15.69 9.01
CA GLU A 59 6.84 14.97 7.75
C GLU A 59 7.56 13.61 7.73
N PHE A 60 7.25 12.81 6.73
CA PHE A 60 7.97 11.58 6.45
C PHE A 60 9.29 11.88 5.75
N GLN A 61 10.37 11.29 6.25
CA GLN A 61 11.71 11.48 5.72
C GLN A 61 12.34 10.13 5.39
N LYS A 62 13.16 10.08 4.33
CA LYS A 62 13.87 8.85 3.96
C LYS A 62 14.74 8.43 5.15
N ALA A 63 14.56 7.20 5.60
CA ALA A 63 15.18 6.71 6.82
C ALA A 63 15.96 5.42 6.54
N GLU A 64 17.13 5.28 7.15
CA GLU A 64 17.93 4.06 7.04
C GLU A 64 17.61 3.02 8.13
N VAL A 65 16.63 3.30 8.99
CA VAL A 65 16.27 2.43 10.12
C VAL A 65 15.82 1.03 9.69
N TRP A 66 15.39 0.86 8.43
CA TRP A 66 15.10 -0.45 7.84
C TRP A 66 16.28 -1.44 7.95
N LYS A 67 17.54 -0.96 7.92
CA LYS A 67 18.73 -1.81 8.10
C LYS A 67 18.73 -2.48 9.49
N ASN A 68 18.37 -1.71 10.52
CA ASN A 68 18.25 -2.21 11.89
C ASN A 68 17.02 -3.12 12.06
N ILE A 69 15.92 -2.80 11.39
CA ILE A 69 14.73 -3.66 11.36
C ILE A 69 15.09 -5.03 10.79
N ILE A 70 15.83 -5.10 9.68
CA ILE A 70 16.23 -6.37 9.08
C ILE A 70 17.17 -7.16 9.99
N ALA A 71 18.19 -6.49 10.55
CA ALA A 71 19.17 -7.15 11.42
C ALA A 71 18.51 -7.79 12.65
N ASN A 72 17.43 -7.20 13.17
CA ASN A 72 16.74 -7.64 14.38
C ASN A 72 15.25 -7.91 14.14
N PHE A 73 14.88 -8.42 12.95
CA PHE A 73 13.48 -8.48 12.50
C PHE A 73 12.55 -9.19 13.49
N HIS A 74 13.04 -10.27 14.10
CA HIS A 74 12.32 -11.08 15.08
C HIS A 74 12.00 -10.33 16.40
N GLU A 75 12.67 -9.22 16.70
CA GLU A 75 12.40 -8.42 17.89
C GLU A 75 11.30 -7.37 17.67
N TYR A 76 10.89 -7.16 16.41
CA TYR A 76 9.91 -6.16 16.02
C TYR A 76 8.53 -6.77 15.77
N THR A 77 7.51 -5.99 16.08
CA THR A 77 6.13 -6.25 15.65
C THR A 77 5.63 -5.07 14.85
N PHE A 78 4.79 -5.35 13.84
CA PHE A 78 4.33 -4.37 12.88
C PHE A 78 2.81 -4.28 12.93
N LYS A 79 2.29 -3.06 13.01
CA LYS A 79 0.86 -2.79 12.94
C LYS A 79 0.57 -1.91 11.74
N ARG A 80 -0.14 -2.47 10.77
CA ARG A 80 -0.64 -1.75 9.60
C ARG A 80 -1.57 -0.63 10.03
N LYS A 81 -1.48 0.51 9.35
CA LYS A 81 -2.41 1.62 9.49
C LYS A 81 -2.92 1.97 8.10
N PRO A 82 -4.09 1.44 7.71
CA PRO A 82 -4.67 1.79 6.42
C PRO A 82 -4.83 3.30 6.32
N PHE A 83 -4.65 3.83 5.12
CA PHE A 83 -5.00 5.21 4.86
C PHE A 83 -6.52 5.36 5.03
N ILE A 84 -6.90 6.35 5.83
CA ILE A 84 -8.28 6.77 6.03
C ILE A 84 -8.29 8.27 5.71
N PRO A 85 -8.99 8.70 4.64
CA PRO A 85 -9.12 10.10 4.31
C PRO A 85 -9.86 10.86 5.42
N GLU A 86 -9.57 12.14 5.57
CA GLU A 86 -10.38 13.05 6.38
C GLU A 86 -11.73 13.34 5.70
N TYR A 87 -12.70 13.84 6.45
CA TYR A 87 -13.98 14.28 5.88
C TYR A 87 -13.74 15.35 4.80
N GLU A 88 -14.36 15.17 3.64
CA GLU A 88 -14.15 15.94 2.40
C GLU A 88 -12.77 15.78 1.74
N GLU A 89 -11.90 14.88 2.20
CA GLU A 89 -10.64 14.56 1.52
C GLU A 89 -10.88 13.66 0.30
N GLU A 90 -10.21 13.98 -0.80
CA GLU A 90 -10.23 13.14 -2.00
C GLU A 90 -9.41 11.86 -1.80
N TYR A 91 -9.92 10.76 -2.34
CA TYR A 91 -9.19 9.49 -2.38
C TYR A 91 -9.41 8.78 -3.70
N PHE A 92 -8.48 7.89 -4.04
CA PHE A 92 -8.55 7.02 -5.21
C PHE A 92 -8.96 5.61 -4.81
N PHE A 93 -9.71 4.95 -5.69
CA PHE A 93 -10.09 3.55 -5.52
C PHE A 93 -10.12 2.83 -6.86
N LEU A 94 -9.99 1.50 -6.81
CA LEU A 94 -10.20 0.66 -7.97
C LEU A 94 -11.68 0.30 -8.05
N SER A 95 -12.35 0.76 -9.10
CA SER A 95 -13.61 0.16 -9.54
C SER A 95 -13.32 -1.09 -10.35
N TRP A 96 -14.20 -2.08 -10.27
CA TRP A 96 -14.07 -3.31 -11.04
C TRP A 96 -15.40 -3.78 -11.60
N LYS A 97 -15.32 -4.53 -12.69
CA LYS A 97 -16.43 -5.29 -13.28
C LYS A 97 -15.88 -6.58 -13.87
N TYR A 98 -16.74 -7.59 -14.01
CA TYR A 98 -16.39 -8.79 -14.77
C TYR A 98 -16.66 -8.55 -16.26
N ASP A 99 -15.73 -8.97 -17.11
CA ASP A 99 -15.95 -9.04 -18.56
C ASP A 99 -16.77 -10.29 -18.94
N GLU A 100 -17.06 -10.46 -20.23
CA GLU A 100 -17.81 -11.62 -20.75
C GLU A 100 -17.08 -12.96 -20.53
N ASN A 101 -15.79 -12.93 -20.23
CA ASN A 101 -14.93 -14.09 -19.98
C ASN A 101 -14.69 -14.34 -18.48
N ASN A 102 -15.41 -13.66 -17.58
CA ASN A 102 -15.21 -13.68 -16.13
C ASN A 102 -13.83 -13.20 -15.65
N ASN A 103 -13.13 -12.38 -16.42
CA ASN A 103 -11.94 -11.67 -15.95
C ASN A 103 -12.35 -10.37 -15.27
N ILE A 104 -11.59 -9.96 -14.26
CA ILE A 104 -11.80 -8.69 -13.57
C ILE A 104 -11.13 -7.57 -14.36
N GLU A 105 -11.93 -6.60 -14.82
CA GLU A 105 -11.44 -5.35 -15.40
C GLU A 105 -11.40 -4.25 -14.34
N PHE A 106 -10.25 -3.61 -14.16
CA PHE A 106 -10.06 -2.53 -13.19
C PHE A 106 -9.95 -1.15 -13.84
N SER A 107 -10.65 -0.17 -13.27
CA SER A 107 -10.50 1.26 -13.57
C SER A 107 -10.24 2.05 -12.30
N VAL A 108 -9.25 2.95 -12.31
CA VAL A 108 -8.98 3.84 -11.17
C VAL A 108 -9.93 5.03 -11.24
N LEU A 109 -10.73 5.20 -10.20
CA LEU A 109 -11.61 6.34 -9.99
C LEU A 109 -11.15 7.13 -8.76
N HIS A 110 -11.72 8.31 -8.57
CA HIS A 110 -11.57 9.08 -7.34
C HIS A 110 -12.96 9.39 -6.77
N ASN A 111 -13.02 9.62 -5.47
CA ASN A 111 -14.21 10.02 -4.74
C ASN A 111 -13.81 10.96 -3.60
N ILE A 112 -14.80 11.58 -2.96
CA ILE A 112 -14.63 12.39 -1.76
C ILE A 112 -15.13 11.58 -0.57
N TRP A 113 -14.34 11.52 0.50
CA TRP A 113 -14.74 10.83 1.72
C TRP A 113 -15.81 11.63 2.47
N VAL A 114 -16.98 11.02 2.67
CA VAL A 114 -18.15 11.62 3.32
C VAL A 114 -18.73 10.75 4.43
N ASP A 115 -17.97 9.75 4.90
CA ASP A 115 -18.36 8.79 5.94
C ASP A 115 -19.63 8.00 5.59
N ASP A 116 -19.82 7.65 4.32
CA ASP A 116 -20.98 6.85 3.90
C ASP A 116 -20.68 5.34 3.83
N ILE A 117 -21.72 4.56 3.52
CA ILE A 117 -21.59 3.10 3.44
C ILE A 117 -20.62 2.65 2.33
N VAL A 118 -20.47 3.44 1.27
CA VAL A 118 -19.56 3.14 0.16
C VAL A 118 -18.12 3.38 0.61
N ASP A 119 -17.86 4.46 1.35
CA ASP A 119 -16.57 4.76 1.95
C ASP A 119 -16.10 3.63 2.87
N TYR A 120 -16.95 3.24 3.83
CA TYR A 120 -16.62 2.16 4.76
C TYR A 120 -16.47 0.80 4.07
N GLY A 121 -17.30 0.51 3.05
CA GLY A 121 -17.16 -0.69 2.23
C GLY A 121 -15.83 -0.72 1.48
N THR A 122 -15.43 0.41 0.90
CA THR A 122 -14.17 0.57 0.17
C THR A 122 -12.97 0.42 1.12
N LEU A 123 -13.06 1.01 2.33
CA LEU A 123 -12.04 0.89 3.36
C LEU A 123 -11.88 -0.54 3.87
N ALA A 124 -12.98 -1.25 4.14
CA ALA A 124 -12.95 -2.66 4.57
C ALA A 124 -12.31 -3.58 3.51
N LEU A 125 -12.47 -3.23 2.24
CA LEU A 125 -11.79 -3.90 1.13
C LEU A 125 -10.30 -3.55 1.05
N GLY A 126 -9.83 -2.50 1.73
CA GLY A 126 -8.47 -1.98 1.59
C GLY A 126 -8.26 -1.31 0.23
N ASN A 127 -9.32 -0.70 -0.31
CA ASN A 127 -9.37 -0.13 -1.65
C ASN A 127 -9.39 1.42 -1.63
N VAL A 128 -8.75 2.02 -0.63
CA VAL A 128 -8.71 3.47 -0.41
C VAL A 128 -7.25 3.92 -0.50
N PHE A 129 -6.93 4.78 -1.46
CA PHE A 129 -5.56 5.12 -1.82
C PHE A 129 -5.37 6.63 -1.94
N ARG A 130 -4.15 7.10 -1.68
CA ARG A 130 -3.78 8.52 -1.77
C ARG A 130 -3.49 8.96 -3.19
N SER A 131 -3.12 8.04 -4.08
CA SER A 131 -2.82 8.36 -5.47
C SER A 131 -3.31 7.29 -6.46
N LYS A 132 -3.34 7.66 -7.75
CA LYS A 132 -3.66 6.72 -8.83
C LYS A 132 -2.61 5.61 -8.94
N GLU A 133 -1.34 5.94 -8.79
CA GLU A 133 -0.22 5.00 -8.87
C GLU A 133 -0.31 3.94 -7.76
N GLU A 134 -0.66 4.37 -6.55
CA GLU A 134 -0.94 3.47 -5.43
C GLU A 134 -2.11 2.52 -5.75
N ALA A 135 -3.21 3.05 -6.28
CA ALA A 135 -4.33 2.23 -6.72
C ALA A 135 -3.92 1.22 -7.81
N PHE A 136 -3.18 1.65 -8.83
CA PHE A 136 -2.68 0.75 -9.89
C PHE A 136 -1.78 -0.37 -9.35
N GLY A 137 -0.91 -0.07 -8.39
CA GLY A 137 0.00 -1.04 -7.78
C GLY A 137 -0.72 -2.13 -6.96
N ASN A 138 -1.97 -1.90 -6.58
CA ASN A 138 -2.75 -2.79 -5.73
C ASN A 138 -3.76 -3.69 -6.46
N LYS A 139 -3.83 -3.61 -7.80
CA LYS A 139 -4.80 -4.37 -8.62
C LYS A 139 -4.82 -5.87 -8.33
N ASN A 140 -3.64 -6.51 -8.34
CA ASN A 140 -3.55 -7.96 -8.16
C ASN A 140 -4.00 -8.40 -6.75
N LYS A 141 -3.63 -7.62 -5.73
CA LYS A 141 -4.03 -7.89 -4.34
C LYS A 141 -5.54 -7.76 -4.15
N LEU A 142 -6.13 -6.71 -4.74
CA LEU A 142 -7.58 -6.55 -4.70
C LEU A 142 -8.29 -7.68 -5.46
N ALA A 143 -7.79 -8.07 -6.63
CA ALA A 143 -8.35 -9.19 -7.40
C ALA A 143 -8.36 -10.50 -6.59
N GLU A 144 -7.26 -10.84 -5.93
CA GLU A 144 -7.18 -12.03 -5.07
C GLU A 144 -8.19 -11.97 -3.92
N LYS A 145 -8.34 -10.80 -3.28
CA LYS A 145 -9.30 -10.60 -2.19
C LYS A 145 -10.75 -10.73 -2.67
N LEU A 146 -11.07 -10.16 -3.83
CA LEU A 146 -12.39 -10.27 -4.44
C LEU A 146 -12.73 -11.72 -4.81
N GLU A 147 -11.77 -12.48 -5.34
CA GLU A 147 -11.98 -13.90 -5.64
C GLU A 147 -12.19 -14.75 -4.38
N LYS A 148 -11.46 -14.48 -3.30
CA LYS A 148 -11.70 -15.13 -2.00
C LYS A 148 -13.09 -14.82 -1.45
N LEU A 149 -13.49 -13.54 -1.49
CA LEU A 149 -14.83 -13.10 -1.08
C LEU A 149 -15.92 -13.80 -1.89
N ARG A 150 -15.75 -13.89 -3.21
CA ARG A 150 -16.69 -14.57 -4.11
C ARG A 150 -16.84 -16.06 -3.79
N LYS A 151 -15.77 -16.71 -3.32
CA LYS A 151 -15.76 -18.12 -2.88
C LYS A 151 -16.21 -18.33 -1.42
N GLY A 152 -16.40 -17.26 -0.65
CA GLY A 152 -16.73 -17.32 0.78
C GLY A 152 -15.54 -17.67 1.68
N GLU A 153 -14.31 -17.48 1.21
CA GLU A 153 -13.05 -17.82 1.92
C GLU A 153 -12.50 -16.62 2.71
N VAL A 154 -13.34 -15.97 3.52
CA VAL A 154 -13.01 -14.71 4.24
C VAL A 154 -12.15 -14.96 5.47
#